data_AF-A1AP68-F1
#
_entry.id   AF-A1AP68-F1
#
_cell.length_a   1.000
_cell.length_b   1.000
_cell.length_c   1.000
_cell.angle_alpha   90.00
_cell.angle_beta   90.00
_cell.angle_gamma   90.00
#
_symmetry.space_group_name_H-M   'P 1'
#
loop_
_entity.id
_entity.type
_entity.pdbx_description
1 polymer ?
#
loop_
_entity_poly.entity_id
_entity_poly.type
_entity_poly.pdbx_seq_one_letter_code
_entity_poly.pdbx_strand_id
1 'polypeptide(L)' 'MELIEELKQLMLEVGVEPAVVEQLDPSRLLAQQGVDSLDGPAFVMAVERRYGINISDADALRLKTLENFADRIGAGR' A
#
# COMPACT_ATOMS: atom_id res chain seq x y z
N MET A 1 2.76 1.63 13.57
CA MET A 1 3.71 2.65 13.07
C MET A 1 4.83 2.00 12.26
N GLU A 2 5.46 0.92 12.71
CA GLU A 2 6.47 0.17 11.91
C GLU A 2 5.92 -0.34 10.56
N LEU A 3 4.70 -0.89 10.54
CA LEU A 3 4.12 -1.45 9.30
C LEU A 3 3.86 -0.38 8.22
N ILE A 4 3.52 0.85 8.60
CA ILE A 4 3.31 1.94 7.63
C ILE A 4 4.64 2.28 6.95
N GLU A 5 5.73 2.31 7.70
CA GLU A 5 7.06 2.54 7.14
C GLU A 5 7.52 1.38 6.26
N GLU A 6 7.21 0.13 6.62
CA GLU A 6 7.45 -1.02 5.72
C GLU A 6 6.65 -0.92 4.42
N LEU A 7 5.39 -0.47 4.48
CA LEU A 7 4.56 -0.27 3.30
C LEU A 7 5.09 0.87 2.43
N LYS A 8 5.56 1.96 3.04
CA LYS A 8 6.25 3.05 2.32
C LYS A 8 7.53 2.55 1.65
N GLN A 9 8.30 1.72 2.34
CA GLN A 9 9.51 1.11 1.76
C GLN A 9 9.17 0.22 0.55
N LEU A 10 8.11 -0.58 0.64
CA LEU A 10 7.59 -1.36 -0.49
C LEU A 10 7.18 -0.49 -1.68
N MET A 11 6.58 0.67 -1.44
CA MET A 11 6.26 1.62 -2.51
C MET A 11 7.51 2.11 -3.24
N LEU A 12 8.60 2.38 -2.52
CA LEU A 12 9.89 2.74 -3.13
C LEU A 12 10.46 1.56 -3.96
N GLU A 13 10.36 0.34 -3.46
CA GLU A 13 10.86 -0.87 -4.14
C GLU A 13 10.13 -1.14 -5.46
N VAL A 14 8.84 -0.83 -5.55
CA VAL A 14 8.07 -0.97 -6.80
C VAL A 14 8.18 0.23 -7.74
N GLY A 15 8.92 1.27 -7.34
CA GLY A 15 9.25 2.41 -8.20
C GLY A 15 8.40 3.65 -8.01
N VAL A 16 7.59 3.74 -6.95
CA VAL A 16 6.87 4.98 -6.62
C VAL A 16 7.89 6.06 -6.26
N GLU A 17 7.66 7.29 -6.74
CA GLU A 17 8.59 8.40 -6.55
C GLU A 17 8.85 8.68 -5.06
N PRO A 18 10.12 8.85 -4.62
CA PRO A 18 10.45 9.10 -3.22
C PRO A 18 9.73 10.33 -2.64
N ALA A 19 9.64 11.40 -3.42
CA ALA A 19 8.95 12.63 -3.00
C ALA A 19 7.45 12.41 -2.74
N VAL A 20 6.82 11.47 -3.45
CA VAL A 20 5.42 11.06 -3.20
C VAL A 20 5.36 10.29 -1.88
N VAL A 21 6.19 9.25 -1.72
CA VAL A 21 6.19 8.38 -0.55
C VAL A 21 6.44 9.12 0.77
N GLU A 22 7.38 10.07 0.77
CA GLU A 22 7.72 10.91 1.92
C GLU A 22 6.53 11.75 2.41
N GLN A 23 5.65 12.16 1.49
CA GLN A 23 4.51 13.04 1.78
C GLN A 23 3.20 12.27 2.01
N LEU A 24 3.21 10.93 1.90
CA LEU A 24 2.00 10.14 2.09
C LEU A 24 1.45 10.24 3.52
N ASP A 25 0.20 10.69 3.58
CA ASP A 25 -0.68 10.55 4.75
C ASP A 25 -1.32 9.15 4.70
N PRO A 26 -1.06 8.30 5.71
CA PRO A 26 -1.50 6.92 5.70
C PRO A 26 -3.03 6.76 5.82
N SER A 27 -3.74 7.80 6.28
CA SER A 27 -5.20 7.82 6.44
C SER A 27 -5.95 8.32 5.20
N ARG A 28 -5.22 8.84 4.19
CA ARG A 28 -5.80 9.43 2.98
C ARG A 28 -5.70 8.49 1.78
N LEU A 29 -6.58 8.72 0.80
CA LEU A 29 -6.67 7.91 -0.42
C LEU A 29 -5.37 8.03 -1.23
N LEU A 30 -4.73 6.90 -1.53
CA LEU A 30 -3.47 6.86 -2.29
C LEU A 30 -3.60 7.54 -3.66
N ALA A 31 -4.72 7.30 -4.36
CA ALA A 31 -5.01 7.89 -5.67
C ALA A 31 -5.13 9.43 -5.64
N GLN A 32 -5.26 10.06 -4.47
CA GLN A 32 -5.30 11.51 -4.31
C GLN A 32 -3.94 12.10 -3.88
N GLN A 33 -2.92 11.26 -3.72
CA GLN A 33 -1.62 11.63 -3.17
C GLN A 33 -0.45 11.37 -4.13
N GLY A 34 -0.74 11.20 -5.42
CA GLY A 34 0.28 11.00 -6.46
C GLY A 34 0.60 9.54 -6.76
N VAL A 35 -0.08 8.57 -6.13
CA VAL A 35 -0.01 7.16 -6.53
C VAL A 35 -0.93 6.93 -7.72
N ASP A 36 -0.35 6.57 -8.86
CA ASP A 36 -1.09 6.45 -10.12
C ASP A 36 -1.69 5.05 -10.36
N SER A 37 -2.27 4.86 -11.55
CA SER A 37 -2.92 3.60 -11.94
C SER A 37 -1.98 2.42 -12.16
N LEU A 38 -0.67 2.66 -12.32
CA LEU A 38 0.36 1.64 -12.46
C LEU A 38 1.00 1.32 -11.10
N ASP A 39 1.20 2.34 -10.28
CA ASP A 39 1.75 2.21 -8.93
C ASP A 39 0.86 1.34 -8.03
N GLY A 40 -0.46 1.57 -8.08
CA GLY A 40 -1.42 0.86 -7.24
C GLY A 40 -1.36 -0.67 -7.39
N PRO A 41 -1.55 -1.23 -8.60
CA PRO A 41 -1.43 -2.66 -8.84
C PRO A 41 -0.04 -3.22 -8.50
N ALA A 42 1.05 -2.51 -8.84
CA ALA A 42 2.41 -2.94 -8.53
C ALA A 42 2.63 -3.06 -7.01
N PHE A 43 2.17 -2.07 -6.26
CA PHE A 43 2.21 -2.06 -4.81
C PHE A 43 1.39 -3.19 -4.19
N VAL A 44 0.14 -3.40 -4.65
CA VAL A 44 -0.72 -4.50 -4.18
C VAL A 44 -0.02 -5.85 -4.36
N MET A 45 0.53 -6.11 -5.55
CA MET A 45 1.27 -7.34 -5.81
C MET A 45 2.51 -7.51 -4.92
N ALA A 46 3.21 -6.41 -4.61
CA ALA A 46 4.37 -6.44 -3.72
C ALA A 46 3.96 -6.75 -2.27
N VAL A 47 2.85 -6.18 -1.79
CA VAL A 47 2.27 -6.49 -0.48
C VAL A 47 1.89 -7.97 -0.38
N GLU A 48 1.18 -8.51 -1.38
CA GLU A 48 0.82 -9.93 -1.43
C GLU A 48 2.05 -10.84 -1.31
N ARG A 49 3.09 -10.56 -2.10
CA ARG A 49 4.34 -11.33 -2.06
C ARG A 49 5.08 -11.19 -0.73
N ARG A 50 5.17 -9.98 -0.17
CA ARG A 50 5.94 -9.70 1.04
C ARG A 50 5.33 -10.35 2.28
N TYR A 51 4.00 -10.35 2.37
CA TYR A 51 3.27 -10.83 3.55
C TYR A 51 2.59 -12.18 3.34
N GLY A 52 2.67 -12.77 2.14
CA GLY A 52 2.05 -14.06 1.84
C GLY A 52 0.53 -14.04 1.90
N ILE A 53 -0.09 -12.88 1.66
CA ILE A 53 -1.54 -12.70 1.66
C ILE A 53 -2.08 -12.66 0.24
N ASN A 54 -3.36 -12.97 0.08
CA ASN A 54 -4.11 -12.77 -1.15
C ASN A 54 -5.09 -11.60 -0.96
N ILE A 55 -5.01 -10.62 -1.85
CA ILE A 55 -5.90 -9.46 -1.90
C ILE A 55 -6.93 -9.74 -3.01
N SER A 56 -8.15 -10.08 -2.59
CA SER A 56 -9.25 -10.33 -3.53
C SER A 56 -9.74 -9.03 -4.19
N ASP A 57 -10.51 -9.14 -5.27
CA ASP A 57 -11.16 -7.98 -5.90
C ASP A 57 -12.01 -7.18 -4.89
N ALA A 58 -12.69 -7.88 -3.97
CA ALA A 58 -13.47 -7.25 -2.91
C ALA A 58 -12.60 -6.49 -1.90
N ASP A 59 -11.40 -7.00 -1.61
CA ASP A 59 -10.42 -6.29 -0.77
C ASP A 59 -9.87 -5.07 -1.52
N ALA A 60 -9.54 -5.19 -2.81
CA ALA A 60 -9.03 -4.09 -3.62
C ALA A 60 -9.99 -2.90 -3.72
N LEU A 61 -11.31 -3.12 -3.56
CA LEU A 61 -12.31 -2.05 -3.45
C LEU A 61 -12.22 -1.29 -2.12
N ARG A 62 -11.70 -1.91 -1.06
CA ARG A 62 -11.58 -1.33 0.30
C ARG A 62 -10.18 -0.81 0.62
N LEU A 63 -9.14 -1.41 0.02
CA LEU A 63 -7.75 -1.04 0.24
C LEU A 63 -7.40 0.23 -0.54
N LYS A 64 -7.68 1.39 0.06
CA LYS A 64 -7.46 2.71 -0.58
C LYS A 64 -6.47 3.60 0.15
N THR A 65 -6.12 3.27 1.39
CA THR A 65 -5.22 4.01 2.28
C THR A 65 -4.16 3.06 2.85
N LEU A 66 -2.99 3.56 3.26
CA LEU A 66 -1.96 2.70 3.87
C LEU A 66 -2.46 2.05 5.16
N GLU A 67 -3.31 2.75 5.92
CA GLU A 67 -3.96 2.18 7.10
C GLU A 67 -4.84 0.97 6.76
N ASN A 68 -5.60 1.01 5.66
CA ASN A 68 -6.40 -0.16 5.26
C ASN A 68 -5.52 -1.36 4.91
N PHE A 69 -4.37 -1.13 4.27
CA PHE A 69 -3.39 -2.19 4.02
C PHE A 69 -2.81 -2.73 5.33
N ALA A 70 -2.41 -1.84 6.24
CA ALA A 70 -1.89 -2.21 7.55
C ALA A 70 -2.88 -3.05 8.36
N ASP A 71 -4.16 -2.65 8.39
CA ASP A 71 -5.24 -3.38 9.06
C ASP A 71 -5.44 -4.77 8.45
N ARG A 72 -5.45 -4.86 7.11
CA ARG A 72 -5.64 -6.13 6.39
C ARG A 72 -4.50 -7.12 6.63
N ILE A 73 -3.26 -6.62 6.74
CA ILE A 73 -2.07 -7.43 7.05
C ILE A 73 -2.09 -7.83 8.53
N GLY A 74 -2.42 -6.89 9.43
CA GLY A 74 -2.50 -7.14 10.87
C GLY A 74 -3.58 -8.16 11.25
N ALA A 75 -4.73 -8.14 10.57
CA ALA A 75 -5.81 -9.10 10.78
C ALA A 75 -5.49 -10.53 10.30
N GLY A 76 -4.42 -10.72 9.52
CA GLY A 76 -3.98 -12.03 9.02
C GLY A 76 -2.87 -12.70 9.84
N ARG A 77 -2.44 -12.09 10.95
CA ARG A 77 -1.47 -12.63 11.91
C ARG A 77 -2.16 -13.19 13.14
#